data_AF-A0A9Q3CD47-F1
#
_entry.id   AF-A0A9Q3CD47-F1
#
_cell.length_a   1.000
_cell.length_b   1.000
_cell.length_c   1.000
_cell.angle_alpha   90.00
_cell.angle_beta   90.00
_cell.angle_gamma   90.00
#
_symmetry.space_group_name_H-M   'P 1'
#
loop_
_entity.id
_entity.type
_entity.pdbx_description
1 polymer ?
#
loop_
_entity_poly.entity_id
_entity_poly.type
_entity_poly.pdbx_seq_one_letter_code
_entity_poly.pdbx_strand_id
1 'polypeptide(L)'
;MGSPSHGSLKAAEWVLLYKVYTPFFMLSRQMSLDEYNSPKTQRKMVQSEKLSNELTKNTFHLISAINIATSWTVSMDDETAFTEHWKKFRLSNQHLFTTQKIKPNHQFADYIPEIF
;
A
#
# COMPACT_ATOMS: atom_id res chain seq x y z
N MET A 1 27.96 -8.05 10.59
CA MET A 1 27.40 -8.32 9.26
C MET A 1 26.58 -9.60 9.36
N GLY A 2 25.26 -9.48 9.36
CA GLY A 2 24.33 -10.55 9.75
C GLY A 2 24.23 -11.66 8.71
N SER A 3 24.25 -12.90 9.20
CA SER A 3 24.28 -14.13 8.41
C SER A 3 23.06 -14.31 7.49
N PRO A 4 23.23 -14.95 6.31
CA PRO A 4 22.20 -15.12 5.28
C PRO A 4 21.27 -16.31 5.56
N SER A 5 20.76 -16.44 6.79
CA SER A 5 19.93 -17.60 7.18
C SER A 5 18.43 -17.38 7.04
N HIS A 6 17.97 -16.20 6.61
CA HIS A 6 16.58 -15.92 6.29
C HIS A 6 16.50 -15.22 4.95
N GLY A 7 15.77 -15.80 3.99
CA GLY A 7 15.55 -15.22 2.67
C GLY A 7 14.87 -13.86 2.79
N SER A 8 15.68 -12.80 2.84
CA SER A 8 15.21 -11.43 2.80
C SER A 8 15.12 -11.04 1.33
N LEU A 9 13.94 -10.55 0.93
CA LEU A 9 13.76 -10.01 -0.41
C LEU A 9 14.71 -8.82 -0.60
N LYS A 10 15.41 -8.80 -1.72
CA LYS A 10 16.21 -7.66 -2.18
C LYS A 10 15.29 -6.49 -2.49
N ALA A 11 15.81 -5.27 -2.45
CA ALA A 11 15.03 -4.06 -2.73
C ALA A 11 14.27 -4.12 -4.08
N ALA A 12 14.92 -4.64 -5.14
CA ALA A 12 14.27 -4.84 -6.43
C ALA A 12 13.11 -5.86 -6.39
N GLU A 13 13.22 -6.90 -5.58
CA GLU A 13 12.18 -7.92 -5.40
C GLU A 13 11.00 -7.36 -4.62
N TRP A 14 11.24 -6.50 -3.62
CA TRP A 14 10.19 -5.73 -2.95
C TRP A 14 9.45 -4.79 -3.91
N VAL A 15 10.20 -4.08 -4.76
CA VAL A 15 9.61 -3.20 -5.77
C VAL A 15 8.71 -4.00 -6.72
N LEU A 16 9.17 -5.16 -7.20
CA LEU A 16 8.38 -6.03 -8.07
C LEU A 16 7.11 -6.56 -7.37
N LEU A 17 7.24 -6.98 -6.10
CA LEU A 17 6.12 -7.45 -5.28
C LEU A 17 5.01 -6.41 -5.15
N TYR A 18 5.38 -5.16 -4.82
CA TYR A 18 4.39 -4.10 -4.62
C TYR A 18 3.85 -3.54 -5.92
N LYS A 19 4.67 -3.36 -6.95
CA LYS A 19 4.23 -2.74 -8.21
C LYS A 19 3.44 -3.67 -9.12
N VAL A 20 3.74 -4.97 -9.11
CA VAL A 20 3.19 -5.92 -10.09
C VAL A 20 2.26 -6.92 -9.41
N TYR A 21 2.75 -7.66 -8.42
CA TYR A 21 2.00 -8.77 -7.86
C TYR A 21 0.85 -8.32 -6.96
N THR A 22 1.04 -7.26 -6.18
CA THR A 22 0.00 -6.77 -5.27
C THR A 22 -1.23 -6.26 -6.02
N PRO A 23 -1.12 -5.39 -7.06
CA PRO A 23 -2.27 -4.99 -7.89
C PRO A 23 -2.96 -6.18 -8.54
N PHE A 24 -2.18 -7.12 -9.09
CA PHE A 24 -2.73 -8.30 -9.73
C PHE A 24 -3.59 -9.14 -8.77
N PHE A 25 -3.10 -9.37 -7.55
CA PHE A 25 -3.83 -10.09 -6.52
C PHE A 25 -5.12 -9.37 -6.10
N MET A 26 -5.10 -8.03 -6.03
CA MET A 26 -6.29 -7.26 -5.69
C MET A 26 -7.36 -7.32 -6.78
N LEU A 27 -6.95 -7.23 -8.05
CA LEU A 27 -7.85 -7.36 -9.19
C LEU A 27 -8.46 -8.75 -9.29
N SER A 28 -7.67 -9.81 -9.13
CA SER A 28 -8.17 -11.18 -9.19
C SER A 28 -9.18 -11.47 -8.08
N ARG A 29 -8.94 -10.95 -6.87
CA ARG A 29 -9.89 -11.04 -5.76
C ARG A 29 -11.20 -10.31 -6.08
N GLN A 30 -11.14 -9.11 -6.65
CA GLN A 30 -12.33 -8.33 -6.98
C GLN A 30 -13.19 -9.04 -8.03
N MET A 31 -12.58 -9.54 -9.11
CA MET A 31 -13.28 -10.30 -10.16
C MET A 31 -13.95 -11.57 -9.62
N SER A 32 -13.31 -12.27 -8.67
CA SER A 32 -13.88 -13.48 -8.05
C SER A 32 -15.11 -13.24 -7.17
N LEU A 33 -15.32 -12.00 -6.69
CA LEU A 33 -16.45 -11.64 -5.83
C LEU A 33 -17.71 -11.29 -6.64
N ASP A 34 -17.55 -10.80 -7.88
CA ASP A 34 -18.65 -10.39 -8.75
C ASP A 34 -19.41 -11.59 -9.36
N GLU A 35 -18.77 -12.76 -9.43
CA GLU A 35 -19.36 -14.00 -9.97
C GLU A 35 -20.32 -14.72 -9.00
N TYR A 36 -20.36 -14.35 -7.71
CA TYR A 36 -21.12 -15.05 -6.67
C TYR A 36 -22.29 -14.21 -6.12
N ASN A 37 -23.19 -13.77 -7.01
CA ASN A 37 -24.33 -12.92 -6.64
C ASN A 37 -25.61 -13.73 -6.34
N SER A 38 -25.85 -14.02 -5.05
CA SER A 38 -27.13 -14.51 -4.51
C SER A 38 -27.84 -13.42 -3.68
N PRO A 39 -29.19 -13.28 -3.73
CA PRO A 39 -29.91 -12.11 -3.19
C PRO A 39 -29.81 -11.89 -1.67
N LYS A 40 -29.38 -12.88 -0.88
CA LYS A 40 -29.34 -12.79 0.60
C LYS A 40 -28.06 -12.14 1.15
N THR A 41 -27.09 -11.78 0.30
CA THR A 41 -25.74 -11.32 0.72
C THR A 41 -25.52 -9.81 0.62
N GLN A 42 -26.51 -9.03 0.16
CA GLN A 42 -26.34 -7.62 -0.23
C GLN A 42 -25.78 -6.69 0.88
N ARG A 43 -26.20 -6.82 2.15
CA ARG A 43 -25.67 -5.95 3.23
C ARG A 43 -24.22 -6.25 3.62
N LYS A 44 -23.80 -7.52 3.58
CA LYS A 44 -22.39 -7.90 3.83
C LYS A 44 -21.50 -7.52 2.64
N MET A 45 -22.04 -7.54 1.43
CA MET A 45 -21.35 -7.10 0.21
C MET A 45 -20.98 -5.61 0.23
N VAL A 46 -21.90 -4.72 0.61
CA VAL A 46 -21.61 -3.26 0.65
C VAL A 46 -20.45 -2.93 1.61
N GLN A 47 -20.38 -3.62 2.76
CA GLN A 47 -19.28 -3.42 3.70
C GLN A 47 -17.96 -4.04 3.20
N SER A 48 -18.00 -5.22 2.57
CA SER A 48 -16.80 -5.84 1.99
C SER A 48 -16.28 -5.05 0.78
N GLU A 49 -17.18 -4.49 -0.03
CA GLU A 49 -16.85 -3.66 -1.18
C GLU A 49 -16.23 -2.34 -0.74
N LYS A 50 -16.81 -1.68 0.27
CA LYS A 50 -16.22 -0.47 0.87
C LYS A 50 -14.81 -0.76 1.41
N LEU A 51 -14.63 -1.83 2.18
CA LEU A 51 -13.30 -2.23 2.68
C LEU A 51 -12.33 -2.54 1.53
N SER A 52 -12.79 -3.23 0.49
CA SER A 52 -11.99 -3.54 -0.71
C SER A 52 -11.54 -2.26 -1.41
N ASN A 53 -12.45 -1.31 -1.61
CA ASN A 53 -12.14 -0.02 -2.24
C ASN A 53 -11.13 0.79 -1.43
N GLU A 54 -11.25 0.83 -0.10
CA GLU A 54 -10.28 1.52 0.75
C GLU A 54 -8.91 0.84 0.75
N LEU A 55 -8.86 -0.51 0.75
CA LEU A 55 -7.61 -1.25 0.55
C LEU A 55 -6.98 -0.92 -0.80
N THR A 56 -7.76 -0.92 -1.87
CA THR A 56 -7.28 -0.63 -3.23
C THR A 56 -6.69 0.79 -3.32
N LYS A 57 -7.40 1.80 -2.81
CA LYS A 57 -6.90 3.18 -2.76
C LYS A 57 -5.59 3.29 -1.96
N ASN A 58 -5.53 2.65 -0.80
CA ASN A 58 -4.33 2.62 0.04
C ASN A 58 -3.15 1.99 -0.70
N THR A 59 -3.36 0.88 -1.42
CA THR A 59 -2.34 0.24 -2.25
C THR A 59 -1.87 1.15 -3.38
N PHE A 60 -2.78 1.87 -4.04
CA PHE A 60 -2.40 2.84 -5.07
C PHE A 60 -1.49 3.94 -4.51
N HIS A 61 -1.80 4.49 -3.34
CA HIS A 61 -0.94 5.47 -2.68
C HIS A 61 0.47 4.91 -2.39
N LEU A 62 0.56 3.67 -1.92
CA LEU A 62 1.86 3.00 -1.72
C LEU A 62 2.64 2.87 -3.03
N ILE A 63 2.00 2.37 -4.09
CA ILE A 63 2.65 2.14 -5.38
C ILE A 63 3.09 3.46 -6.01
N SER A 64 2.27 4.51 -5.95
CA SER A 64 2.65 5.84 -6.42
C SER A 64 3.88 6.38 -5.70
N ALA A 65 3.92 6.26 -4.36
CA ALA A 65 5.07 6.68 -3.57
C ALA A 65 6.33 5.88 -3.94
N ILE A 66 6.21 4.55 -4.09
CA ILE A 66 7.34 3.70 -4.53
C ILE A 66 7.78 4.07 -5.95
N ASN A 67 6.85 4.34 -6.88
CA ASN A 67 7.16 4.74 -8.25
C ASN A 67 8.00 6.01 -8.29
N ILE A 68 7.60 7.03 -7.52
CA ILE A 68 8.35 8.28 -7.42
C ILE A 68 9.72 8.04 -6.78
N ALA A 69 9.78 7.36 -5.64
CA ALA A 69 11.03 7.09 -4.92
C ALA A 69 12.03 6.21 -5.69
N THR A 70 11.56 5.47 -6.69
CA THR A 70 12.40 4.61 -7.56
C THR A 70 12.55 5.17 -8.98
N SER A 71 12.09 6.39 -9.22
CA SER A 71 12.27 7.07 -10.50
C SER A 71 13.75 7.45 -10.69
N TRP A 72 14.20 7.40 -11.96
CA TRP A 72 15.55 7.85 -12.33
C TRP A 72 15.71 9.37 -12.29
N THR A 73 14.61 10.10 -12.42
CA THR A 73 14.55 11.57 -12.39
C THR A 73 13.43 12.00 -11.47
N VAL A 74 13.69 12.99 -10.61
CA VAL A 74 12.73 13.52 -9.64
C VAL A 74 12.67 15.03 -9.79
N SER A 75 11.47 15.57 -9.90
CA SER A 75 11.16 17.00 -9.91
C SER A 75 10.62 17.47 -8.55
N MET A 76 10.49 18.79 -8.34
CA MET A 76 9.84 19.32 -7.12
C MET A 76 8.36 18.91 -7.03
N ASP A 77 7.68 18.76 -8.17
CA ASP A 77 6.30 18.26 -8.20
C ASP A 77 6.22 16.81 -7.72
N ASP A 78 7.24 16.00 -8.04
CA ASP A 78 7.34 14.61 -7.58
C ASP A 78 7.57 14.52 -6.07
N GLU A 79 8.35 15.43 -5.47
CA GLU A 79 8.54 15.49 -4.01
C GLU A 79 7.22 15.77 -3.29
N THR A 80 6.46 16.74 -3.81
CA THR A 80 5.12 17.07 -3.29
C THR A 80 4.18 15.87 -3.43
N ALA A 81 4.12 15.27 -4.61
CA ALA A 81 3.27 14.11 -4.89
C ALA A 81 3.66 12.88 -4.04
N PHE A 82 4.95 12.64 -3.84
CA PHE A 82 5.44 11.58 -2.96
C PHE A 82 4.97 11.79 -1.53
N THR A 83 5.17 12.98 -0.99
CA THR A 83 4.78 13.34 0.38
C THR A 83 3.28 13.16 0.57
N GLU A 84 2.46 13.63 -0.38
CA GLU A 84 1.02 13.44 -0.35
C GLU A 84 0.61 11.96 -0.35
N HIS A 85 1.14 11.17 -1.29
CA HIS A 85 0.80 9.76 -1.41
C HIS A 85 1.25 8.97 -0.17
N TRP A 86 2.45 9.25 0.33
CA TRP A 86 2.98 8.61 1.52
C TRP A 86 2.15 8.93 2.77
N LYS A 87 1.74 10.19 2.93
CA LYS A 87 0.85 10.61 4.02
C LYS A 87 -0.51 9.94 3.93
N LYS A 88 -1.14 9.92 2.74
CA LYS A 88 -2.44 9.25 2.53
C LYS A 88 -2.34 7.77 2.87
N PHE A 89 -1.32 7.06 2.35
CA PHE A 89 -1.06 5.64 2.66
C PHE A 89 -0.94 5.37 4.18
N ARG A 90 -0.14 6.18 4.89
CA ARG A 90 0.05 6.04 6.35
C ARG A 90 -1.25 6.21 7.12
N LEU A 91 -2.01 7.26 6.82
CA LEU A 91 -3.28 7.55 7.49
C LEU A 91 -4.33 6.47 7.21
N SER A 92 -4.47 6.02 5.96
CA SER A 92 -5.39 4.91 5.64
C SER A 92 -4.96 3.60 6.28
N ASN A 93 -3.66 3.33 6.41
CA ASN A 93 -3.18 2.14 7.11
C ASN A 93 -3.56 2.13 8.60
N GLN A 94 -3.46 3.26 9.28
CA GLN A 94 -3.89 3.37 10.69
C GLN A 94 -5.40 3.10 10.84
N HIS A 95 -6.20 3.53 9.85
CA HIS A 95 -7.63 3.29 9.84
C HIS A 95 -7.99 1.83 9.50
N LEU A 96 -7.32 1.24 8.51
CA LEU A 96 -7.59 -0.12 8.02
C LEU A 96 -7.07 -1.19 8.97
N PHE A 97 -5.98 -0.92 9.70
CA PHE A 97 -5.31 -1.87 10.58
C PHE A 97 -5.14 -1.30 11.99
N THR A 98 -6.26 -1.05 12.67
CA THR A 98 -6.31 -0.41 14.00
C THR A 98 -5.55 -1.18 15.09
N THR A 99 -5.30 -2.47 14.90
CA THR A 99 -4.57 -3.32 15.85
C THR A 99 -3.05 -3.30 15.63
N GLN A 100 -2.57 -2.82 14.48
CA GLN A 100 -1.15 -2.76 14.19
C GLN A 100 -0.54 -1.45 14.67
N LYS A 101 0.39 -1.55 15.63
CA LYS A 101 1.25 -0.43 16.01
C LYS A 101 2.33 -0.23 14.95
N ILE A 102 2.08 0.65 13.99
CA ILE A 102 3.10 1.08 13.02
C ILE A 102 4.11 1.91 13.79
N LYS A 103 5.29 1.33 14.07
CA LYS A 103 6.38 2.06 14.70
C LYS A 103 7.01 3.00 13.65
N PRO A 104 7.49 4.18 14.08
CA PRO A 104 8.29 5.01 13.20
C PRO A 104 9.45 4.21 12.64
N ASN A 105 9.58 4.16 11.32
CA ASN A 105 10.86 3.76 10.76
C ASN A 105 11.83 4.90 11.05
N HIS A 106 12.69 4.72 12.05
CA HIS A 106 13.64 5.74 12.51
C HIS A 106 14.47 6.32 11.36
N GLN A 107 14.77 5.53 10.32
CA GLN A 107 15.50 6.00 9.14
C GLN A 107 14.69 6.96 8.24
N PHE A 108 13.35 6.96 8.34
CA PHE A 108 12.46 7.86 7.59
C PHE A 108 11.95 9.03 8.44
N ALA A 109 12.05 8.93 9.76
CA ALA A 109 11.62 9.98 10.69
C ALA A 109 12.38 11.30 10.49
N ASP A 110 13.66 11.19 10.13
CA ASP A 110 14.54 12.34 9.93
C ASP A 110 14.27 13.09 8.62
N TYR A 111 13.66 12.42 7.63
CA TYR A 111 13.44 12.99 6.28
C TYR A 111 12.01 13.48 6.07
N ILE A 112 11.03 13.01 6.84
CA ILE A 112 9.63 13.45 6.71
C ILE A 112 8.97 13.59 8.09
N PRO A 113 9.39 14.60 8.88
CA PRO A 113 8.94 14.77 10.27
C PRO A 113 7.44 15.04 10.38
N GLU A 114 6.81 15.64 9.37
CA GLU A 114 5.39 16.04 9.35
C GLU A 114 4.38 14.87 9.41
N ILE A 115 4.86 13.63 9.34
CA ILE A 115 4.02 12.43 9.32
C ILE A 115 4.11 11.68 10.66
N PHE A 116 4.92 12.14 11.62
CA PHE A 116 5.14 11.49 12.92
C PHE A 116 4.50 12.23 14.08
#